data_AF-A0A7G9WLI7-F1
#
_entry.id   AF-A0A7G9WLI7-F1
#
_cell.length_a   1.000
_cell.length_b   1.000
_cell.length_c   1.000
_cell.angle_alpha   90.00
_cell.angle_beta   90.00
_cell.angle_gamma   90.00
#
_symmetry.space_group_name_H-M   'P 1'
#
loop_
_entity.id
_entity.type
_entity.pdbx_description
1 polymer ?
#
loop_
_entity_poly.entity_id
_entity_poly.type
_entity_poly.pdbx_seq_one_letter_code
_entity_poly.pdbx_strand_id
1 'polypeptide(L)' 'MFFAVRLGHEVIEMQDVKNAVGKLVCRIDTRMGIVEIIHKGCKTLICFQSDGTVRVVNSETEQP' A
#
# COMPACT_ATOMS: atom_id res chain seq x y z
N MET A 1 -2.52 -13.43 7.21
CA MET A 1 -3.65 -12.87 6.44
C MET A 1 -3.03 -11.96 5.40
N PHE A 2 -3.20 -12.27 4.12
CA PHE A 2 -2.63 -11.49 3.03
C PHE A 2 -3.65 -10.45 2.59
N PHE A 3 -3.24 -9.20 2.46
CA PHE A 3 -4.11 -8.12 1.98
C PHE A 3 -3.79 -7.86 0.52
N ALA A 4 -4.82 -7.85 -0.31
CA ALA A 4 -4.71 -7.66 -1.75
C ALA A 4 -5.17 -6.25 -2.13
N VAL A 5 -4.32 -5.51 -2.85
CA VAL A 5 -4.74 -4.25 -3.49
C VAL A 5 -4.90 -4.50 -4.98
N ARG A 6 -6.00 -3.99 -5.57
CA ARG A 6 -6.18 -3.96 -7.02
C ARG A 6 -5.67 -2.65 -7.60
N LEU A 7 -4.62 -2.74 -8.41
CA LEU A 7 -4.26 -1.69 -9.37
C LEU A 7 -4.69 -2.17 -10.75
N GLY A 8 -5.90 -1.80 -11.18
CA GLY A 8 -6.49 -2.34 -12.41
C GLY A 8 -6.88 -3.82 -12.26
N HIS A 9 -6.39 -4.68 -13.17
CA HIS A 9 -6.69 -6.13 -13.19
C HIS A 9 -5.73 -6.98 -12.34
N GLU A 10 -4.67 -6.41 -11.79
CA GLU A 10 -3.66 -7.15 -11.04
C GLU A 10 -3.97 -7.18 -9.54
N VAL A 11 -3.82 -8.35 -8.93
CA VAL A 11 -3.95 -8.56 -7.49
C VAL A 11 -2.55 -8.57 -6.89
N ILE A 12 -2.27 -7.58 -6.06
CA ILE A 12 -0.93 -7.33 -5.50
C ILE A 12 -0.89 -7.89 -4.08
N GLU A 13 0.13 -8.71 -3.77
CA GLU A 13 0.26 -9.39 -2.47
C GLU A 13 0.99 -8.48 -1.48
N MET A 14 0.23 -7.87 -0.56
CA MET A 14 0.79 -6.92 0.39
C MET A 14 1.23 -7.60 1.70
N GLN A 15 2.39 -7.18 2.19
CA GLN A 15 2.96 -7.54 3.49
C GLN A 15 2.73 -6.43 4.50
N ASP A 16 2.26 -6.77 5.70
CA ASP A 16 2.11 -5.81 6.81
C ASP A 16 3.48 -5.35 7.32
N VAL A 17 3.66 -4.04 7.43
CA VAL A 17 4.80 -3.40 8.12
C VAL A 17 4.31 -2.86 9.44
N LYS A 18 4.91 -3.34 10.52
CA LYS A 18 4.57 -2.96 11.90
C LYS A 18 5.70 -2.17 12.52
N ASN A 19 5.36 -1.25 13.42
CA ASN A 19 6.36 -0.58 14.25
C ASN A 19 6.90 -1.51 15.34
N ALA A 20 7.88 -1.03 16.13
CA ALA A 20 8.52 -1.79 17.20
C ALA A 20 7.56 -2.28 18.31
N VAL A 21 6.37 -1.68 18.44
CA VAL A 21 5.33 -2.11 19.39
C VAL A 21 4.26 -2.99 18.74
N GLY A 22 4.46 -3.42 17.49
CA GLY A 22 3.57 -4.34 16.78
C GLY A 22 2.32 -3.71 16.15
N LYS A 23 2.19 -2.37 16.16
CA LYS A 23 1.08 -1.68 15.48
C LYS A 23 1.36 -1.56 13.98
N LEU A 24 0.33 -1.80 13.17
CA LEU A 24 0.39 -1.63 11.72
C LEU A 24 0.68 -0.16 11.37
N VAL A 25 1.67 0.06 10.50
CA VAL A 25 2.06 1.38 9.98
C VAL A 25 1.62 1.52 8.53
N CYS A 26 1.97 0.53 7.71
CA CYS A 26 1.65 0.48 6.30
C CYS A 26 1.67 -0.98 5.82
N ARG A 27 1.32 -1.19 4.56
CA ARG A 27 1.57 -2.44 3.86
C ARG A 27 2.42 -2.22 2.64
N ILE A 28 3.21 -3.20 2.26
CA ILE A 28 4.11 -3.09 1.12
C ILE A 28 3.96 -4.27 0.17
N ASP A 29 4.11 -4.02 -1.12
CA ASP A 29 4.45 -5.06 -2.08
C ASP A 29 5.91 -4.86 -2.49
N THR A 30 6.73 -5.87 -2.19
CA THR A 30 8.18 -5.82 -2.42
C THR A 30 8.56 -6.12 -3.87
N ARG A 31 7.65 -6.67 -4.68
CA ARG A 31 7.90 -7.03 -6.09
C ARG A 31 7.73 -5.82 -7.02
N MET A 32 6.65 -5.07 -6.81
CA MET A 32 6.26 -3.90 -7.56
C MET A 32 6.74 -2.60 -6.92
N GLY A 33 7.29 -2.66 -5.70
CA GLY A 33 7.78 -1.47 -4.99
C GLY A 33 6.63 -0.55 -4.60
N ILE A 34 5.57 -1.09 -4.00
CA ILE A 34 4.39 -0.32 -3.62
C ILE A 34 4.28 -0.22 -2.11
N VAL A 35 3.90 0.97 -1.61
CA VAL A 35 3.56 1.20 -0.21
C VAL A 35 2.11 1.69 -0.13
N GLU A 36 1.29 0.97 0.63
CA GLU A 36 -0.06 1.37 1.02
C GLU A 36 -0.05 1.94 2.44
N ILE A 37 -0.55 3.16 2.58
CA ILE A 37 -0.76 3.82 3.85
C ILE A 37 -2.26 4.07 4.01
N ILE A 38 -2.86 3.49 5.04
CA ILE A 38 -4.24 3.79 5.45
C ILE A 38 -4.20 4.65 6.70
N HIS A 39 -4.74 5.85 6.62
CA HIS A 39 -4.80 6.76 7.75
C HIS A 39 -6.10 7.54 7.74
N LYS A 40 -6.89 7.42 8.82
CA LYS A 40 -8.17 8.12 9.02
C LYS A 40 -9.17 7.94 7.87
N GLY A 41 -9.27 6.73 7.32
CA GLY A 41 -10.19 6.45 6.21
C GLY A 41 -9.71 6.97 4.85
N CYS A 42 -8.48 7.45 4.76
CA CYS A 42 -7.82 7.77 3.50
C CYS A 42 -6.77 6.71 3.18
N LYS A 43 -6.65 6.36 1.90
CA LYS A 43 -5.63 5.50 1.34
C LYS A 43 -4.66 6.32 0.51
N THR A 44 -3.38 6.14 0.75
CA THR A 44 -2.30 6.63 -0.11
C THR A 44 -1.51 5.44 -0.62
N LEU A 45 -1.38 5.34 -1.94
CA LEU A 45 -0.48 4.40 -2.61
C LEU A 45 0.74 5.17 -3.13
N ILE A 46 1.91 4.68 -2.78
CA ILE A 46 3.20 5.18 -3.26
C ILE A 46 3.84 4.06 -4.08
N CYS A 47 4.06 4.29 -5.37
CA CYS A 47 4.68 3.34 -6.28
C CYS A 47 6.07 3.84 -6.67
N PHE A 48 7.10 3.07 -6.35
CA PHE A 48 8.47 3.30 -6.80
C PHE A 48 8.66 2.68 -8.17
N GLN A 49 8.94 3.51 -9.17
CA GLN A 49 9.11 3.06 -10.55
C GLN A 49 10.57 2.72 -10.81
N SER A 50 10.81 1.85 -11.81
CA SER A 50 12.17 1.41 -12.17
C SER A 50 13.05 2.52 -12.75
N ASP A 51 12.45 3.61 -13.23
CA ASP A 51 13.15 4.81 -13.69
C ASP A 51 13.57 5.76 -12.54
N GLY A 52 13.34 5.35 -11.29
CA GLY A 52 13.67 6.13 -10.09
C GLY A 52 12.64 7.20 -9.74
N THR A 53 11.55 7.33 -10.52
CA THR A 53 10.45 8.23 -10.19
C THR A 53 9.48 7.60 -9.18
N VAL A 54 8.66 8.46 -8.57
CA VAL A 54 7.67 8.04 -7.57
C VAL A 54 6.30 8.56 -7.99
N ARG A 55 5.35 7.63 -8.12
CA ARG A 55 3.94 7.95 -8.34
C ARG A 55 3.16 7.85 -7.04
N VAL A 56 2.40 8.89 -6.72
CA VAL A 56 1.54 8.93 -5.52
C VAL A 56 0.07 9.02 -5.94
N VAL A 57 -0.77 8.16 -5.39
CA VAL A 57 -2.23 8.16 -5.60
C VAL A 57 -2.93 8.22 -4.26
N ASN A 58 -3.80 9.21 -4.08
CA ASN A 58 -4.63 9.34 -2.88
C ASN A 58 -6.08 9.01 -3.24
N SER A 59 -6.74 8.25 -2.38
CA SER A 59 -8.17 7.98 -2.47
C SER A 59 -8.76 7.90 -1.08
N GLU A 60 -10.08 8.06 -0.97
CA GLU A 60 -10.78 7.60 0.23
C GLU A 60 -10.73 6.07 0.26
N THR A 61 -10.71 5.49 1.46
CA THR A 61 -11.01 4.05 1.60
C THR A 61 -12.52 3.91 1.57
N GLU A 62 -13.04 3.03 0.72
CA GLU A 62 -14.38 2.47 0.94
C GLU A 62 -14.33 1.74 2.29
N GLN A 63 -14.73 2.42 3.35
CA GLN A 63 -15.05 1.78 4.60
C GLN A 63 -16.43 1.13 4.43
N PRO A 64 -16.62 -0.14 4.83
CA PRO A 64 -17.97 -0.62 5.12
C PRO A 64 -18.58 0.15 6.31
#